data_AF-A0A922ZQI7-F1
#
_entry.id   AF-A0A922ZQI7-F1
#
_cell.length_a   1.000
_cell.length_b   1.000
_cell.length_c   1.000
_cell.angle_alpha   90.00
_cell.angle_beta   90.00
_cell.angle_gamma   90.00
#
_symmetry.space_group_name_H-M   'P 1'
#
loop_
_entity.id
_entity.type
_entity.pdbx_description
1 polymer ?
#
loop_
_entity_poly.entity_id
_entity_poly.type
_entity_poly.pdbx_seq_one_letter_code
_entity_poly.pdbx_strand_id
1 'polypeptide(L)' 'VEFYGGQKIYEVFAEAGNNVDPNFTWGPTMTQVYNDVADGFSGAVSGNGTLLDALTAGQDATIAALKAASIPVKE' A
#
# COMPACT_ATOMS: atom_id res chain seq x y z
N VAL A 1 -3.34 28.96 -5.05
CA VAL A 1 -4.82 28.76 -5.09
C VAL A 1 -5.41 29.20 -3.76
N GLU A 2 -6.50 29.97 -3.78
CA GLU A 2 -7.07 30.60 -2.57
C GLU A 2 -7.51 29.60 -1.51
N PHE A 3 -8.06 28.45 -1.95
CA PHE A 3 -8.42 27.33 -1.07
C PHE A 3 -7.28 26.87 -0.14
N TYR A 4 -6.03 26.99 -0.60
CA TYR A 4 -4.84 26.58 0.16
C TYR A 4 -4.09 27.79 0.76
N GLY A 5 -4.79 28.89 1.06
CA GLY A 5 -4.18 30.07 1.70
C GLY A 5 -3.09 30.74 0.88
N GLY A 6 -3.18 30.68 -0.46
CA GLY A 6 -2.16 31.25 -1.35
C GLY A 6 -0.97 30.33 -1.63
N GLN A 7 -0.94 29.11 -1.09
CA GLN A 7 0.13 28.15 -1.37
C GLN A 7 0.21 27.83 -2.87
N LYS A 8 1.45 27.72 -3.35
CA LYS A 8 1.79 27.28 -4.70
C LYS A 8 1.84 25.76 -4.80
N ILE A 9 0.68 25.11 -4.63
CA ILE A 9 0.57 23.65 -4.54
C ILE A 9 1.15 22.89 -5.74
N TYR A 10 1.15 23.49 -6.95
CA TYR A 10 1.69 22.84 -8.13
C TYR A 10 3.22 22.74 -8.12
N GLU A 11 3.91 23.72 -7.50
CA GLU A 11 5.36 23.61 -7.27
C GLU A 11 5.65 22.47 -6.29
N VAL A 12 4.84 22.32 -5.24
CA VAL A 12 4.95 21.22 -4.26
C VAL A 12 4.72 19.86 -4.92
N PHE A 13 3.68 19.71 -5.75
CA PHE A 13 3.42 18.46 -6.46
C PHE A 13 4.52 18.12 -7.48
N ALA A 14 5.07 19.12 -8.17
CA ALA A 14 6.17 18.91 -9.11
C ALA A 14 7.43 18.42 -8.38
N GLU A 15 7.77 19.03 -7.23
CA GLU A 15 8.88 18.58 -6.40
C GLU A 15 8.67 17.15 -5.87
N ALA A 16 7.48 16.86 -5.34
CA ALA A 16 7.13 15.52 -4.86
C ALA A 16 7.18 14.47 -5.97
N GLY A 17 6.77 14.82 -7.20
CA GLY A 17 6.84 13.94 -8.37
C GLY A 17 8.26 13.47 -8.69
N ASN A 18 9.28 14.32 -8.46
CA ASN A 18 10.68 13.96 -8.65
C ASN A 18 11.20 12.97 -7.59
N ASN A 19 10.49 12.80 -6.47
CA ASN A 19 10.84 11.90 -5.37
C ASN A 19 10.14 10.53 -5.46
N VAL A 20 9.33 10.30 -6.49
CA VAL A 20 8.68 9.00 -6.71
C VAL A 20 9.73 7.98 -7.13
N ASP A 21 9.81 6.84 -6.42
CA ASP A 21 10.69 5.73 -6.81
C ASP A 21 10.17 5.06 -8.08
N PRO A 22 10.91 5.13 -9.21
CA PRO A 22 10.48 4.50 -10.46
C PRO A 22 10.64 2.97 -10.46
N ASN A 23 11.29 2.39 -9.44
CA ASN A 23 11.60 0.96 -9.40
C ASN A 23 10.58 0.12 -8.61
N PHE A 24 9.56 0.76 -8.02
CA PHE A 24 8.50 0.03 -7.34
C PHE A 24 7.71 -0.81 -8.34
N THR A 25 7.58 -2.11 -8.05
CA THR A 25 6.86 -3.06 -8.92
C THR A 25 5.52 -3.45 -8.30
N TRP A 26 4.45 -3.25 -9.07
CA TRP A 26 3.11 -3.71 -8.72
C TRP A 26 2.98 -5.21 -8.98
N GLY A 27 2.58 -5.98 -7.97
CA GLY A 27 2.24 -7.39 -8.12
C GLY A 27 0.94 -7.63 -8.91
N PRO A 28 0.73 -8.85 -9.43
CA PRO A 28 -0.45 -9.19 -10.24
C PRO A 28 -1.76 -9.24 -9.43
N THR A 29 -1.67 -9.25 -8.10
CA THR A 29 -2.82 -9.32 -7.17
C THR A 29 -2.97 -8.05 -6.32
N MET A 30 -2.37 -6.92 -6.72
CA MET A 30 -2.26 -5.72 -5.87
C MET A 30 -3.60 -5.14 -5.38
N THR A 31 -4.68 -5.23 -6.16
CA THR A 31 -6.02 -4.83 -5.68
C THR A 31 -6.43 -5.57 -4.41
N GLN A 32 -6.11 -6.86 -4.31
CA GLN A 32 -6.38 -7.65 -3.11
C GLN A 32 -5.45 -7.25 -1.97
N VAL A 33 -4.14 -7.10 -2.25
CA VAL A 33 -3.15 -6.66 -1.26
C VAL A 33 -3.58 -5.35 -0.59
N TYR A 34 -4.09 -4.41 -1.38
CA TYR A 34 -4.61 -3.14 -0.87
C TYR A 34 -5.76 -3.31 0.11
N ASN A 35 -6.73 -4.16 -0.21
CA ASN A 35 -7.88 -4.39 0.65
C ASN A 35 -7.47 -5.08 1.96
N ASP A 36 -6.64 -6.13 1.88
CA ASP A 36 -6.20 -6.89 3.05
C ASP A 36 -5.42 -6.03 4.04
N VAL A 37 -4.50 -5.21 3.55
CA VAL A 37 -3.72 -4.29 4.39
C VAL A 37 -4.60 -3.17 4.94
N ALA A 38 -5.53 -2.63 4.15
CA ALA A 38 -6.45 -1.59 4.61
C ALA A 38 -7.37 -2.09 5.74
N ASP A 39 -7.94 -3.29 5.60
CA ASP A 39 -8.78 -3.92 6.62
C ASP A 39 -7.98 -4.21 7.89
N GLY A 40 -6.75 -4.73 7.74
CA GLY A 40 -5.84 -4.96 8.86
C GLY A 40 -5.46 -3.67 9.60
N PHE A 41 -5.20 -2.58 8.87
CA PHE A 41 -4.91 -1.26 9.47
C PHE A 41 -6.14 -0.69 10.19
N SER A 42 -7.33 -0.84 9.63
CA SER A 42 -8.58 -0.48 10.32
C SER A 42 -8.75 -1.27 11.63
N GLY A 43 -8.39 -2.55 11.63
CA GLY A 43 -8.33 -3.39 12.83
C GLY A 43 -7.35 -2.85 13.87
N ALA A 44 -6.11 -2.56 13.47
CA ALA A 44 -5.08 -2.02 14.36
C ALA A 44 -5.48 -0.67 14.98
N VAL A 45 -6.06 0.25 14.18
CA VAL A 45 -6.57 1.54 14.68
C VAL A 45 -7.71 1.34 15.69
N SER A 46 -8.52 0.29 15.52
CA SER A 46 -9.61 -0.06 16.41
C SER A 46 -9.17 -0.86 17.66
N GLY A 47 -7.87 -1.08 17.85
CA GLY A 47 -7.31 -1.82 18.97
C GLY A 47 -7.28 -3.35 18.80
N ASN A 48 -7.61 -3.85 17.60
CA ASN A 48 -7.61 -5.27 17.27
C ASN A 48 -6.32 -5.64 16.53
N GLY A 49 -5.24 -5.85 17.29
CA GLY A 49 -3.92 -6.20 16.76
C GLY A 49 -3.03 -4.98 16.49
N THR A 50 -1.93 -5.21 15.80
CA THR A 50 -0.91 -4.20 15.48
C THR A 50 -0.78 -3.97 13.97
N LEU A 51 -0.12 -2.86 13.58
CA LEU A 51 0.25 -2.64 12.18
C LEU A 51 1.16 -3.75 11.65
N LEU A 52 2.02 -4.32 12.49
CA LEU A 52 2.87 -5.44 12.10
C LEU A 52 2.06 -6.70 11.83
N ASP A 53 1.03 -6.98 12.64
CA ASP A 53 0.12 -8.11 12.40
C ASP A 53 -0.60 -7.96 11.07
N ALA A 54 -1.08 -6.74 10.76
CA ALA A 54 -1.74 -6.44 9.49
C ALA A 54 -0.81 -6.63 8.27
N LEU A 55 0.44 -6.17 8.36
CA LEU A 55 1.42 -6.38 7.28
C LEU A 55 1.79 -7.86 7.11
N THR A 56 1.93 -8.59 8.22
CA THR A 56 2.23 -10.03 8.19
C THR A 56 1.09 -10.81 7.56
N ALA A 57 -0.16 -10.53 7.97
CA ALA A 57 -1.34 -11.15 7.38
C ALA A 57 -1.51 -10.79 5.89
N GLY A 58 -1.25 -9.53 5.51
CA GLY A 58 -1.28 -9.09 4.10
C GLY A 58 -0.23 -9.81 3.25
N GLN A 59 0.97 -10.03 3.77
CA GLN A 59 2.01 -10.82 3.10
C GLN A 59 1.56 -12.28 2.91
N ASP A 60 1.06 -12.93 3.97
CA ASP A 60 0.61 -14.33 3.93
C ASP A 60 -0.54 -14.51 2.92
N ALA A 61 -1.51 -13.59 2.93
CA ALA A 61 -2.63 -13.59 1.97
C ALA A 61 -2.13 -13.39 0.53
N THR A 62 -1.17 -12.50 0.32
CA THR A 62 -0.55 -12.26 -1.00
C THR A 62 0.13 -13.53 -1.52
N ILE A 63 0.95 -14.18 -0.68
CA ILE A 63 1.63 -15.44 -1.05
C ILE A 63 0.60 -16.52 -1.39
N ALA A 64 -0.46 -16.66 -0.59
CA ALA A 64 -1.53 -17.62 -0.82
C ALA A 64 -2.25 -17.36 -2.16
N ALA A 65 -2.56 -16.10 -2.47
CA ALA A 65 -3.20 -15.72 -3.74
C ALA A 65 -2.30 -16.00 -4.95
N LEU A 66 -1.00 -15.69 -4.86
CA LEU A 66 -0.04 -15.99 -5.93
C LEU A 66 0.07 -17.50 -6.17
N LYS A 67 0.19 -18.29 -5.10
CA LYS A 67 0.21 -19.76 -5.19
C LYS A 67 -1.08 -20.33 -5.80
N ALA A 68 -2.24 -19.81 -5.41
CA ALA A 68 -3.54 -20.21 -5.97
C ALA A 68 -3.64 -19.90 -7.47
N ALA A 69 -2.99 -18.83 -7.93
CA ALA A 69 -2.87 -18.47 -9.34
C ALA A 69 -1.73 -19.22 -10.07
N SER A 70 -1.09 -20.21 -9.44
CA SER A 70 0.07 -20.95 -9.96
C SER A 70 1.28 -20.06 -10.30
N ILE A 71 1.41 -18.92 -9.63
CA ILE A 71 2.56 -18.01 -9.75
C ILE A 71 3.62 -18.43 -8.72
N PRO A 72 4.86 -18.74 -9.14
CA PRO A 72 5.93 -19.09 -8.20
C PRO A 72 6.25 -17.94 -7.24
N VAL A 73 6.46 -18.28 -5.97
CA VAL A 73 6.83 -17.33 -4.91
C VAL A 73 8.17 -17.76 -4.32
N LYS A 74 9.05 -16.79 -4.05
CA LYS A 74 10.25 -17.01 -3.24
C LYS A 74 9.99 -16.48 -1.83
N GLU A 75 10.19 -17.34 -0.85
CA GLU A 75 10.00 -17.09 0.58
C GLU A 75 11.33 -16.73 1.25
#